data_AF-A0A381QD22-F1
#
_entry.id   AF-A0A381QD22-F1
#
_cell.length_a   1.000
_cell.length_b   1.000
_cell.length_c   1.000
_cell.angle_alpha   90.00
_cell.angle_beta   90.00
_cell.angle_gamma   90.00
#
_symmetry.space_group_name_H-M   'P 1'
#
loop_
_entity.id
_entity.type
_entity.pdbx_description
1 polymer ?
#
loop_
_entity_poly.entity_id
_entity_poly.type
_entity_poly.pdbx_seq_one_letter_code
_entity_poly.pdbx_strand_id
1 'polypeptide(L)'
;VTILATIVVLGVLIFVHELGHFMAAKSVGIEVQRFSIGLGPTMFGFRRGETEYVISWVPLGGYVKMGGMDDEMMGLEGAPGEEGREEREVADQPRQPRPSDFDAKPIWARTLVISAGVIMNMLFAFVVYTGVNARW
;
A
#
# COMPACT_ATOMS: atom_id res chain seq x y z
N VAL A 1 -4.90 -2.19 28.01
CA VAL A 1 -3.66 -2.63 27.31
C VAL A 1 -3.97 -3.32 25.98
N THR A 2 -4.96 -4.22 25.93
CA THR A 2 -5.26 -5.05 24.75
C THR A 2 -5.63 -4.28 23.49
N ILE A 3 -6.55 -3.30 23.56
CA ILE A 3 -6.98 -2.55 22.37
C ILE A 3 -5.83 -1.75 21.75
N LEU A 4 -5.07 -1.03 22.58
CA LEU A 4 -3.93 -0.25 22.10
C LEU A 4 -2.86 -1.17 21.49
N ALA A 5 -2.55 -2.30 22.14
CA ALA A 5 -1.62 -3.29 21.60
C ALA A 5 -2.11 -3.86 20.27
N THR A 6 -3.41 -4.17 20.14
CA THR A 6 -4.00 -4.64 18.88
C THR A 6 -3.85 -3.61 17.77
N ILE A 7 -4.15 -2.34 18.03
CA ILE A 7 -4.00 -1.26 17.04
C ILE A 7 -2.55 -1.15 16.59
N VAL A 8 -1.60 -1.19 17.52
CA VAL A 8 -0.16 -1.10 17.21
C VAL A 8 0.29 -2.30 16.39
N VAL A 9 -0.01 -3.53 16.81
CA VAL A 9 0.40 -4.75 16.10
C VAL A 9 -0.23 -4.82 14.72
N LEU A 10 -1.53 -4.55 14.62
CA LEU A 10 -2.24 -4.55 13.34
C LEU A 10 -1.71 -3.45 12.41
N GLY A 11 -1.46 -2.24 12.95
CA GLY A 11 -0.89 -1.14 12.18
C GLY A 11 0.50 -1.47 11.62
N VAL A 12 1.35 -2.13 12.41
CA VAL A 12 2.66 -2.60 11.94
C VAL A 12 2.52 -3.67 10.85
N LEU A 13 1.61 -4.64 11.03
CA LEU A 13 1.38 -5.69 10.03
C LEU A 13 0.86 -5.13 8.70
N ILE A 14 -0.06 -4.17 8.74
CA ILE A 14 -0.57 -3.52 7.54
C ILE A 14 0.54 -2.70 6.88
N PHE A 15 1.30 -1.91 7.67
CA PHE A 15 2.42 -1.14 7.12
C PHE A 15 3.42 -2.02 6.39
N VAL A 16 3.81 -3.16 6.97
CA VAL A 16 4.75 -4.10 6.35
C VAL A 16 4.16 -4.74 5.09
N HIS A 17 2.86 -5.04 5.11
CA HIS A 17 2.12 -5.56 3.95
C HIS A 17 2.16 -4.58 2.77
N GLU A 18 1.72 -3.34 3.00
CA GLU A 18 1.72 -2.29 1.98
C GLU A 18 3.14 -2.00 1.48
N LEU A 19 4.12 -2.01 2.38
CA LEU A 19 5.53 -1.83 2.00
C LEU A 19 6.00 -2.93 1.04
N GLY A 20 5.51 -4.16 1.20
CA GLY A 20 5.77 -5.26 0.27
C GLY A 20 5.29 -4.95 -1.15
N HIS A 21 4.02 -4.56 -1.30
CA HIS A 21 3.45 -4.15 -2.58
C HIS A 21 4.21 -2.97 -3.19
N PHE A 22 4.50 -1.96 -2.38
CA PHE A 22 5.24 -0.77 -2.80
C PHE A 22 6.63 -1.12 -3.34
N MET A 23 7.42 -1.87 -2.57
CA MET A 23 8.78 -2.26 -2.97
C MET A 23 8.76 -3.11 -4.23
N ALA A 24 7.84 -4.07 -4.31
CA ALA A 24 7.67 -4.91 -5.49
C ALA A 24 7.33 -4.08 -6.73
N ALA A 25 6.35 -3.18 -6.65
CA ALA A 25 5.94 -2.32 -7.75
C ALA A 25 7.11 -1.47 -8.27
N LYS A 26 7.84 -0.81 -7.37
CA LYS A 26 9.01 0.00 -7.73
C LYS A 26 10.12 -0.84 -8.35
N SER A 27 10.32 -2.08 -7.90
CA SER A 27 11.37 -2.98 -8.42
C SER A 27 11.15 -3.42 -9.88
N VAL A 28 9.89 -3.49 -10.32
CA VAL A 28 9.53 -3.85 -11.71
C VAL A 28 9.17 -2.62 -12.56
N GLY A 29 9.45 -1.42 -12.04
CA GLY A 29 9.21 -0.16 -12.73
C GLY A 29 7.73 0.15 -12.96
N ILE A 30 6.88 -0.26 -12.02
CA ILE A 30 5.49 0.22 -11.93
C ILE A 30 5.49 1.54 -11.18
N GLU A 31 4.75 2.51 -11.70
CA GLU A 31 4.55 3.78 -11.03
C GLU A 31 3.62 3.62 -9.84
N VAL A 32 4.05 4.12 -8.69
CA VAL A 32 3.21 4.27 -7.51
C VAL A 32 2.89 5.74 -7.31
N GLN A 33 1.61 6.08 -7.40
CA GLN A 33 1.09 7.43 -7.25
C GLN A 33 0.93 7.80 -5.78
N ARG A 34 0.46 6.85 -4.95
CA ARG A 34 0.25 7.08 -3.51
C ARG A 34 0.57 5.83 -2.70
N PHE A 35 1.24 6.03 -1.57
CA PHE A 35 1.45 5.06 -0.52
C PHE A 35 0.78 5.60 0.75
N SER A 36 -0.32 4.99 1.18
CA SER A 36 -1.12 5.43 2.32
C SER A 36 -1.03 4.44 3.47
N ILE A 37 -0.71 4.94 4.66
CA ILE A 37 -0.84 4.20 5.91
C ILE A 37 -2.10 4.71 6.61
N GLY A 38 -3.06 3.83 6.83
CA GLY A 38 -4.39 4.19 7.29
C GLY A 38 -5.33 4.57 6.15
N LEU A 39 -6.60 4.76 6.53
CA LEU A 39 -7.73 5.05 5.65
C LEU A 39 -8.38 6.40 6.01
N GLY A 40 -9.21 6.90 5.09
CA GLY A 40 -9.97 8.13 5.27
C GLY A 40 -9.12 9.40 5.08
N PRO A 41 -9.54 10.54 5.67
CA PRO A 41 -8.92 11.83 5.39
C PRO A 41 -7.44 11.85 5.76
N THR A 42 -6.67 12.56 4.95
CA THR A 42 -5.23 12.69 5.12
C THR A 42 -4.93 13.47 6.41
N MET A 43 -4.16 12.87 7.32
CA MET A 43 -3.66 13.58 8.52
C MET A 43 -2.39 14.36 8.18
N PHE A 44 -1.44 13.68 7.55
CA PHE A 44 -0.17 14.25 7.13
C PHE A 44 0.31 13.53 5.89
N GLY A 45 0.94 14.25 4.97
CA GLY A 45 1.55 13.65 3.80
C GLY A 45 2.61 14.51 3.17
N PHE A 46 3.49 13.89 2.42
CA PHE A 46 4.49 14.57 1.61
C PHE A 46 4.69 13.85 0.28
N ARG A 47 5.07 14.60 -0.75
CA ARG A 47 5.37 14.03 -2.06
C ARG A 47 6.88 13.91 -2.24
N ARG A 48 7.34 12.74 -2.68
CA ARG A 48 8.73 12.52 -3.07
C ARG A 48 8.78 11.83 -4.43
N GLY A 49 9.24 12.58 -5.43
CA GLY A 49 9.16 12.15 -6.83
C GLY A 49 7.71 12.08 -7.30
N GLU A 50 7.35 10.96 -7.90
CA GLU A 50 6.00 10.64 -8.36
C GLU A 50 5.07 10.10 -7.27
N THR A 51 5.64 9.64 -6.14
CA THR A 51 4.87 8.99 -5.06
C THR A 51 4.51 9.98 -3.96
N GLU A 52 3.23 10.02 -3.60
CA GLU A 52 2.70 10.69 -2.43
C GLU A 52 2.66 9.74 -1.24
N TYR A 53 3.30 10.11 -0.13
CA TYR A 53 3.33 9.32 1.10
C TYR A 53 2.38 9.96 2.10
N VAL A 54 1.37 9.21 2.53
CA VAL A 54 0.26 9.72 3.35
C VAL A 54 0.08 8.87 4.60
N ILE A 55 -0.23 9.53 5.70
CA ILE A 55 -0.75 8.94 6.92
C ILE A 55 -2.17 9.49 7.09
N SER A 56 -3.16 8.60 7.19
CA SER A 56 -4.57 8.97 7.34
C SER A 56 -5.07 8.75 8.77
N TRP A 57 -6.23 9.34 9.08
CA TRP A 57 -6.79 9.34 10.44
C TRP A 57 -7.23 7.96 10.94
N VAL A 58 -7.67 7.06 10.08
CA VAL A 58 -8.12 5.72 10.49
C VAL A 58 -6.94 4.75 10.41
N PRO A 59 -6.38 4.26 11.53
CA PRO A 59 -5.17 3.42 11.50
C PRO A 59 -5.44 1.98 11.06
N LEU A 60 -6.69 1.64 10.73
CA LEU A 60 -7.15 0.31 10.34
C LEU A 60 -7.18 0.19 8.81
N GLY A 61 -6.00 0.03 8.20
CA GLY A 61 -5.85 -0.17 6.76
C GLY A 61 -4.66 0.60 6.20
N GLY A 62 -4.57 0.63 4.88
CA GLY A 62 -3.50 1.26 4.11
C GLY A 62 -3.62 0.78 2.67
N TYR A 63 -3.07 1.50 1.70
CA TYR A 63 -3.15 1.08 0.31
C TYR A 63 -2.00 1.66 -0.53
N VAL A 64 -1.68 0.97 -1.62
CA VAL A 64 -0.70 1.41 -2.62
C VAL A 64 -1.38 1.68 -3.96
N LYS A 65 -1.60 2.96 -4.29
CA LYS A 65 -2.20 3.36 -5.56
C LYS A 65 -1.18 3.29 -6.69
N MET A 66 -1.32 2.29 -7.57
CA MET A 66 -0.47 2.09 -8.75
C MET A 66 -1.07 2.78 -9.98
N GLY A 67 -0.22 3.13 -10.96
CA GLY A 67 -0.68 3.64 -12.26
C GLY A 67 -1.40 2.55 -13.06
N GLY A 68 -2.56 2.86 -13.64
CA GLY A 68 -3.33 1.93 -14.48
C GLY A 68 -3.68 0.62 -13.78
N MET A 69 -4.11 0.71 -12.53
CA MET A 69 -4.76 -0.37 -11.78
C MET A 69 -6.20 0.09 -11.53
N ASP A 70 -7.19 -0.71 -11.93
CA ASP A 70 -8.60 -0.35 -11.81
C ASP A 70 -9.03 -0.16 -10.34
N ASP A 71 -9.93 0.79 -10.11
CA ASP A 71 -10.40 1.20 -8.78
C ASP A 71 -11.08 0.04 -8.01
N GLU A 72 -11.59 -1.00 -8.69
CA GLU A 72 -12.15 -2.20 -8.04
C GLU A 72 -11.10 -2.98 -7.24
N MET A 73 -9.87 -3.10 -7.75
CA MET A 73 -8.81 -3.83 -7.06
C MET A 73 -8.27 -3.04 -5.87
N MET A 74 -8.26 -1.70 -5.97
CA MET A 74 -7.92 -0.82 -4.84
C MET A 74 -8.96 -0.83 -3.72
N GLY A 75 -10.24 -1.03 -4.03
CA GLY A 75 -11.31 -1.14 -3.03
C GLY A 75 -11.12 -2.34 -2.09
N LEU A 76 -10.48 -3.42 -2.56
CA LEU A 76 -10.16 -4.60 -1.76
C LEU A 76 -9.00 -4.37 -0.78
N GLU A 77 -8.09 -3.45 -1.11
CA GLU A 77 -6.97 -3.03 -0.26
C GLU A 77 -7.38 -1.93 0.72
N GLY A 78 -8.68 -1.62 0.83
CA GLY A 78 -9.22 -0.67 1.81
C GLY A 78 -9.17 0.79 1.34
N ALA A 79 -8.75 1.07 0.11
CA ALA A 79 -8.88 2.41 -0.44
C ALA A 79 -10.37 2.83 -0.41
N PRO A 80 -10.70 4.07 -0.01
CA PRO A 80 -12.09 4.52 -0.01
C PRO A 80 -12.64 4.50 -1.45
N GLY A 81 -13.47 3.51 -1.75
CA GLY A 81 -14.32 3.49 -2.95
C GLY A 81 -15.19 4.73 -2.93
N GLU A 82 -15.25 5.45 -4.07
CA GLU A 82 -16.07 6.61 -4.48
C GLU A 82 -16.56 7.69 -3.47
N GLU A 83 -16.78 7.39 -2.18
CA GLU A 83 -17.30 8.25 -1.12
C GLU A 83 -16.25 9.22 -0.53
N GLY A 84 -14.96 9.01 -0.78
CA GLY A 84 -13.86 9.92 -0.38
C GLY A 84 -13.59 11.07 -1.36
N ARG A 85 -14.61 11.50 -2.13
CA ARG A 85 -14.47 12.39 -3.30
C ARG A 85 -13.99 13.81 -3.02
N GLU A 86 -13.95 14.28 -1.78
CA GLU A 86 -13.66 15.70 -1.49
C GLU A 86 -12.17 16.09 -1.62
N GLU A 87 -11.22 15.15 -1.61
CA GLU A 87 -9.80 15.42 -1.95
C GLU A 87 -9.46 15.09 -3.42
N ARG A 88 -10.45 14.69 -4.23
CA ARG A 88 -10.27 13.91 -5.47
C ARG A 88 -10.39 14.72 -6.77
N GLU A 89 -10.28 16.04 -6.76
CA GLU A 89 -10.42 16.87 -7.98
C GLU A 89 -9.16 16.93 -8.88
N VAL A 90 -8.01 16.38 -8.47
CA VAL A 90 -6.78 16.46 -9.28
C VAL A 90 -6.41 15.14 -9.98
N ALA A 91 -7.08 14.03 -9.67
CA ALA A 91 -6.65 12.69 -10.11
C ALA A 91 -7.55 12.01 -11.18
N ASP A 92 -8.69 12.60 -11.52
CA ASP A 92 -9.70 11.99 -12.41
C ASP A 92 -9.71 12.61 -13.82
N GLN A 93 -8.51 12.80 -14.39
CA GLN A 93 -8.38 12.95 -15.84
C GLN A 93 -8.01 11.59 -16.42
N PRO A 94 -8.61 11.14 -17.53
CA PRO A 94 -8.24 9.88 -18.18
C PRO A 94 -6.74 9.90 -18.48
N ARG A 95 -5.99 9.15 -17.67
CA ARG A 95 -4.55 9.09 -17.73
C ARG A 95 -4.18 8.37 -19.02
N GLN A 96 -3.32 9.00 -19.83
CA GLN A 96 -2.79 8.32 -21.02
C GLN A 96 -2.08 7.03 -20.56
N PRO A 97 -2.34 5.88 -21.21
CA PRO A 97 -1.69 4.62 -20.85
C PRO A 97 -0.18 4.78 -20.96
N ARG A 98 0.54 4.50 -19.87
CA ARG A 98 2.01 4.60 -19.84
C ARG A 98 2.64 3.23 -19.65
N PRO A 99 3.84 2.99 -20.19
CA PRO A 99 4.56 1.72 -20.00
C PRO A 99 4.90 1.37 -18.54
N SER A 100 4.81 2.36 -17.65
CA SER A 100 4.98 2.21 -16.20
C SER A 100 3.69 1.85 -15.47
N ASP A 101 2.58 1.71 -16.17
CA ASP A 101 1.30 1.32 -15.56
C ASP A 101 1.29 -0.20 -15.28
N PHE A 102 0.56 -0.62 -14.25
CA PHE A 102 0.47 -2.00 -13.77
C PHE A 102 -0.03 -2.93 -14.88
N ASP A 103 -1.08 -2.53 -15.59
CA ASP A 103 -1.66 -3.31 -16.67
C ASP A 103 -0.78 -3.42 -17.93
N ALA A 104 0.19 -2.52 -18.08
CA ALA A 104 1.18 -2.59 -19.15
C ALA A 104 2.29 -3.61 -18.88
N LYS A 105 2.40 -4.15 -17.65
CA LYS A 105 3.45 -5.09 -17.26
C LYS A 105 3.08 -6.54 -17.59
N PRO A 106 4.09 -7.40 -17.86
CA PRO A 106 3.86 -8.82 -18.04
C PRO A 106 3.27 -9.44 -16.76
N ILE A 107 2.48 -10.51 -16.94
CA ILE A 107 1.69 -11.15 -15.87
C ILE A 107 2.57 -11.52 -14.66
N TRP A 108 3.78 -12.03 -14.89
CA TRP A 108 4.68 -12.42 -13.79
C TRP A 108 5.01 -11.24 -12.85
N ALA A 109 5.17 -10.03 -13.41
CA ALA A 109 5.49 -8.83 -12.63
C ALA A 109 4.27 -8.41 -11.80
N ARG A 110 3.08 -8.45 -12.40
CA ARG A 110 1.81 -8.19 -11.69
C ARG A 110 1.58 -9.19 -10.57
N THR A 111 1.77 -10.49 -10.83
CA THR A 111 1.65 -11.55 -9.83
C THR A 111 2.65 -11.38 -8.69
N LEU A 112 3.89 -11.00 -8.99
CA LEU A 112 4.90 -10.67 -7.98
C LEU A 112 4.40 -9.54 -7.08
N VAL A 113 3.90 -8.46 -7.68
CA VAL A 113 3.40 -7.29 -6.92
C VAL A 113 2.20 -7.66 -6.04
N ILE A 114 1.20 -8.39 -6.57
CA ILE A 114 0.01 -8.80 -5.80
C ILE A 114 0.37 -9.75 -4.65
N SER A 115 1.35 -10.64 -4.84
CA SER A 115 1.75 -11.57 -3.78
C SER A 115 2.73 -10.96 -2.76
N ALA A 116 3.36 -9.82 -3.10
CA ALA A 116 4.43 -9.23 -2.32
C ALA A 116 4.01 -8.85 -0.89
N GLY A 117 2.80 -8.34 -0.67
CA GLY A 117 2.34 -7.98 0.67
C GLY A 117 2.26 -9.19 1.61
N VAL A 118 1.72 -10.31 1.13
CA VAL A 118 1.64 -11.56 1.92
C VAL A 118 3.04 -12.10 2.20
N ILE A 119 3.89 -12.16 1.17
CA ILE A 119 5.28 -12.63 1.31
C ILE A 119 6.04 -11.77 2.33
N MET A 120 5.88 -10.45 2.29
CA MET A 120 6.57 -9.54 3.21
C MET A 120 6.12 -9.76 4.66
N ASN A 121 4.83 -9.99 4.90
CA ASN A 121 4.34 -10.34 6.24
C ASN A 121 4.86 -11.69 6.73
N MET A 122 4.96 -12.69 5.86
CA MET A 122 5.57 -13.98 6.23
C MET A 122 7.05 -13.82 6.61
N LEU A 123 7.80 -13.02 5.83
CA LEU A 123 9.20 -12.71 6.13
C LEU A 123 9.34 -11.94 7.45
N PHE A 124 8.51 -10.93 7.66
CA PHE A 124 8.50 -10.15 8.89
C PHE A 124 8.18 -11.02 10.11
N ALA A 125 7.17 -11.89 10.01
CA ALA A 125 6.82 -12.83 11.08
C ALA A 125 8.00 -13.76 11.40
N PHE A 126 8.69 -14.29 10.39
CA PHE A 126 9.88 -15.12 10.59
C PHE A 126 11.00 -14.35 11.29
N VAL A 127 11.30 -13.12 10.87
CA VAL A 127 12.34 -12.26 11.47
C VAL A 127 12.00 -11.90 12.92
N VAL A 128 10.75 -11.51 13.20
CA VAL A 128 10.31 -11.18 14.55
C VAL A 128 10.38 -12.41 15.45
N TYR A 129 9.86 -13.56 15.00
CA TYR A 129 9.89 -14.80 15.75
C TYR A 129 11.34 -15.22 16.07
N THR A 130 12.21 -15.28 15.06
CA THR A 130 13.62 -15.65 15.26
C THR A 130 14.34 -14.66 16.16
N GLY A 131 14.14 -13.35 15.98
CA GLY A 131 14.76 -12.31 16.80
C GLY A 131 14.33 -12.34 18.26
N VAL A 132 13.06 -12.63 18.53
CA VAL A 132 12.54 -12.81 19.90
C VAL A 132 13.13 -14.08 20.53
N ASN A 133 13.17 -15.20 19.80
CA ASN A 133 13.68 -16.47 20.33
C ASN A 133 15.21 -16.55 20.43
N ALA A 134 15.96 -15.74 19.68
CA ALA A 134 17.42 -15.69 19.75
C ALA A 134 17.97 -14.99 21.00
N ARG A 135 17.08 -14.34 21.79
CA ARG A 135 17.43 -13.60 23.02
C ARG A 135 17.13 -14.39 24.30
N TRP A 136 16.68 -15.64 24.17
CA TRP A 136 16.45 -16.60 25.24
C TRP A 136 17.40 -17.79 25.08
#